data_AF-A0A380S1J6-F1
#
_entry.id   AF-A0A380S1J6-F1
#
_cell.length_a   1.000
_cell.length_b   1.000
_cell.length_c   1.000
_cell.angle_alpha   90.00
_cell.angle_beta   90.00
_cell.angle_gamma   90.00
#
_symmetry.space_group_name_H-M   'P 1'
#
loop_
_entity.id
_entity.type
_entity.pdbx_description
1 polymer ?
#
loop_
_entity_poly.entity_id
_entity_poly.type
_entity_poly.pdbx_seq_one_letter_code
_entity_poly.pdbx_strand_id
1 'polypeptide(L)'
;MGHRYSMLSKMWIVIPYAIFALAYGIYNREFPGLDPINATVYVVAGLLLIPSYIQAPRTYALAEIRRYGASEMPVFSRNYTYKRVGSSLTWAGVGEKSFRIEFSASEQGTKNCQEVLKVMKSKPWIIWLQPGVWLAVSIAILVLNIFLDNPVSSLFASMGSGTEIATLRIIVFYMPCVLALVCPILSFIFVVVRDNILYKCAEKLANEIEADLTARAGSPMKCYRNVCPNCGVVSTSSLKCCNNCGTSLEVLDSTMGLGTLRYYRDDD
;
A
#
# COMPACT_ATOMS: atom_id res chain seq x y z
N MET A 1 6.46 -8.37 23.68
CA MET A 1 7.53 -7.77 22.85
C MET A 1 8.93 -8.37 23.08
N GLY A 2 9.23 -9.04 24.21
CA GLY A 2 10.59 -9.55 24.50
C GLY A 2 11.11 -10.73 23.66
N HIS A 3 10.24 -11.56 23.06
CA HIS A 3 10.68 -12.79 22.38
C HIS A 3 11.29 -12.58 20.98
N ARG A 4 10.89 -11.52 20.25
CA ARG A 4 11.43 -11.21 18.91
C ARG A 4 12.86 -10.65 18.94
N TYR A 5 13.25 -9.97 20.02
CA TYR A 5 14.61 -9.41 20.16
C TYR A 5 15.67 -10.49 20.45
N SER A 6 15.30 -11.59 21.12
CA SER A 6 16.22 -12.70 21.42
C SER A 6 16.62 -13.51 20.17
N MET A 7 15.71 -13.67 19.19
CA MET A 7 16.07 -14.30 17.91
C MET A 7 16.96 -13.39 17.06
N LEU A 8 16.65 -12.09 17.01
CA LEU A 8 17.46 -11.12 16.26
C LEU A 8 18.89 -11.04 16.81
N SER A 9 19.12 -11.14 18.13
CA SER A 9 20.48 -11.08 18.70
C SER A 9 21.36 -12.27 18.32
N LYS A 10 20.79 -13.45 18.08
CA LYS A 10 21.53 -14.65 17.65
C LYS A 10 21.85 -14.66 16.15
N MET A 11 21.07 -13.95 15.33
CA MET A 11 21.32 -13.86 13.89
C MET A 11 22.58 -13.03 13.53
N TRP A 12 23.02 -12.11 14.41
CA TRP A 12 24.20 -11.26 14.14
C TRP A 12 25.52 -12.01 14.07
N ILE A 13 25.63 -13.22 14.64
CA ILE A 13 26.85 -14.05 14.54
C ILE A 13 26.78 -14.97 13.31
N VAL A 14 25.58 -15.46 12.99
CA VAL A 14 25.35 -16.38 11.87
C VAL A 14 25.50 -15.66 10.52
N ILE A 15 25.01 -14.43 10.42
CA ILE A 15 25.04 -13.67 9.15
C ILE A 15 26.48 -13.40 8.66
N PRO A 16 27.41 -12.86 9.46
CA PRO A 16 28.79 -12.65 9.03
C PRO A 16 29.51 -13.95 8.67
N TYR A 17 29.24 -15.03 9.41
CA TYR A 17 29.85 -16.33 9.13
C TYR A 17 29.35 -16.94 7.82
N ALA A 18 28.05 -16.81 7.54
CA ALA A 18 27.47 -17.21 6.26
C ALA A 18 27.99 -16.37 5.09
N ILE A 19 28.12 -15.05 5.27
CA ILE A 19 28.71 -14.15 4.27
C ILE A 19 30.17 -14.53 4.01
N PHE A 20 30.95 -14.79 5.07
CA PHE A 20 32.34 -15.19 4.96
C PHE A 20 32.48 -16.54 4.26
N ALA A 21 31.71 -17.56 4.65
CA ALA A 21 31.74 -18.87 4.01
C ALA A 21 31.34 -18.81 2.53
N LEU A 22 30.33 -18.01 2.19
CA LEU A 22 29.94 -17.74 0.79
C LEU A 22 31.07 -17.04 0.02
N ALA A 23 31.62 -15.95 0.57
CA ALA A 23 32.71 -15.20 -0.07
C ALA A 23 33.97 -16.05 -0.25
N TYR A 24 34.30 -16.87 0.73
CA TYR A 24 35.43 -17.80 0.68
C TYR A 24 35.22 -18.88 -0.39
N GLY A 25 34.05 -19.52 -0.43
CA GLY A 25 33.72 -20.50 -1.46
C GLY A 25 33.66 -19.90 -2.88
N ILE A 26 33.21 -18.64 -3.02
CA ILE A 26 33.24 -17.89 -4.28
C ILE A 26 34.70 -17.63 -4.70
N TYR A 27 35.56 -17.19 -3.78
CA TYR A 27 36.97 -16.92 -4.05
C TYR A 27 37.71 -18.18 -4.50
N ASN A 28 37.47 -19.30 -3.81
CA ASN A 28 38.05 -20.61 -4.13
C ASN A 28 37.39 -21.30 -5.34
N ARG A 29 36.36 -20.69 -5.95
CA ARG A 29 35.57 -21.27 -7.06
C ARG A 29 34.95 -22.64 -6.72
N GLU A 30 34.56 -22.83 -5.46
CA GLU A 30 33.87 -24.03 -4.98
C GLU A 30 32.40 -24.07 -5.43
N PHE A 31 31.83 -22.91 -5.81
CA PHE A 31 30.47 -22.80 -6.34
C PHE A 31 30.47 -22.70 -7.87
N PRO A 32 30.06 -23.78 -8.58
CA PRO A 32 29.93 -23.75 -10.03
C PRO A 32 28.90 -22.69 -10.46
N GLY A 33 29.18 -21.97 -11.53
CA GLY A 33 28.35 -20.85 -12.03
C GLY A 33 28.39 -19.54 -11.23
N LEU A 34 29.03 -19.50 -10.06
CA LEU A 34 29.10 -18.31 -9.18
C LEU A 34 30.54 -17.78 -9.07
N ASP A 35 31.04 -17.23 -10.17
CA ASP A 35 32.32 -16.51 -10.18
C ASP A 35 32.20 -15.14 -9.44
N PRO A 36 33.32 -14.47 -9.11
CA PRO A 36 33.28 -13.18 -8.41
C PRO A 36 32.47 -12.10 -9.12
N ILE A 37 32.39 -12.14 -10.45
CA ILE A 37 31.65 -11.16 -11.27
C ILE A 37 30.15 -11.40 -11.09
N ASN A 38 29.67 -12.62 -11.28
CA ASN A 38 28.28 -13.03 -11.08
C ASN A 38 27.84 -12.77 -9.64
N ALA A 39 28.66 -13.15 -8.66
CA ALA A 39 28.40 -12.87 -7.25
C ALA A 39 28.19 -11.38 -6.99
N THR A 40 29.05 -10.53 -7.56
CA THR A 40 28.91 -9.07 -7.45
C THR A 40 27.60 -8.59 -8.06
N VAL A 41 27.19 -9.12 -9.22
CA VAL A 41 25.91 -8.79 -9.86
C VAL A 41 24.73 -9.13 -8.95
N TYR A 42 24.71 -10.31 -8.31
CA TYR A 42 23.64 -10.69 -7.38
C TYR A 42 23.61 -9.83 -6.12
N VAL A 43 24.78 -9.44 -5.59
CA VAL A 43 24.88 -8.50 -4.46
C VAL A 43 24.31 -7.15 -4.85
N VAL A 44 24.71 -6.60 -6.00
CA VAL A 44 24.20 -5.33 -6.52
C VAL A 44 22.68 -5.40 -6.74
N ALA A 45 22.18 -6.49 -7.34
CA ALA A 45 20.74 -6.70 -7.53
C ALA A 45 19.97 -6.71 -6.20
N GLY A 46 20.51 -7.38 -5.17
CA GLY A 46 19.96 -7.39 -3.82
C GLY A 46 19.92 -6.00 -3.18
N LEU A 47 21.00 -5.23 -3.30
CA LEU A 47 21.07 -3.85 -2.80
C LEU A 47 20.05 -2.94 -3.51
N LEU A 48 19.87 -3.09 -4.82
CA LEU A 48 18.90 -2.33 -5.60
C LEU A 48 17.43 -2.63 -5.24
N LEU A 49 17.15 -3.75 -4.57
CA LEU A 49 15.80 -4.05 -4.05
C LEU A 49 15.47 -3.28 -2.76
N ILE A 50 16.47 -2.79 -2.02
CA ILE A 50 16.28 -2.11 -0.72
C ILE A 50 15.29 -0.94 -0.81
N PRO A 51 15.38 0.00 -1.78
CA PRO A 51 14.44 1.11 -1.89
C PRO A 51 12.99 0.66 -2.13
N SER A 52 12.78 -0.47 -2.82
CA SER A 52 11.45 -1.06 -2.99
C SER A 52 10.93 -1.65 -1.68
N TYR A 53 11.81 -2.33 -0.92
CA TYR A 53 11.45 -2.97 0.33
C TYR A 53 11.09 -1.98 1.44
N ILE A 54 11.81 -0.86 1.54
CA ILE A 54 11.49 0.24 2.46
C ILE A 54 10.06 0.76 2.24
N GLN A 55 9.53 0.65 1.03
CA GLN A 55 8.19 1.11 0.68
C GLN A 55 7.10 0.07 0.91
N ALA A 56 7.46 -1.20 1.16
CA ALA A 56 6.51 -2.29 1.34
C ALA A 56 5.50 -2.08 2.50
N PRO A 57 5.90 -1.61 3.70
CA PRO A 57 4.99 -1.44 4.84
C PRO A 57 3.80 -0.52 4.54
N ARG A 58 4.00 0.52 3.71
CA ARG A 58 2.97 1.49 3.30
C ARG A 58 1.81 0.87 2.52
N THR A 59 2.06 -0.31 1.94
CA THR A 59 1.13 -0.99 1.03
C THR A 59 0.72 -2.36 1.54
N TYR A 60 1.08 -2.70 2.78
CA TYR A 60 0.75 -3.98 3.39
C TYR A 60 -0.77 -4.20 3.47
N ALA A 61 -1.51 -3.14 3.81
CA ALA A 61 -2.97 -3.10 3.81
C ALA A 61 -3.62 -3.58 2.50
N LEU A 62 -2.97 -3.41 1.34
CA LEU A 62 -3.50 -3.91 0.05
C LEU A 62 -3.59 -5.44 0.02
N ALA A 63 -2.65 -6.13 0.67
CA ALA A 63 -2.68 -7.59 0.76
C ALA A 63 -3.83 -8.07 1.65
N GLU A 64 -4.13 -7.36 2.73
CA GLU A 64 -5.26 -7.63 3.62
C GLU A 64 -6.60 -7.35 2.91
N ILE A 65 -6.74 -6.19 2.27
CA ILE A 65 -7.93 -5.83 1.47
C ILE A 65 -8.19 -6.87 0.39
N ARG A 66 -7.14 -7.37 -0.28
CA ARG A 66 -7.28 -8.45 -1.27
C ARG A 66 -7.78 -9.75 -0.68
N ARG A 67 -7.31 -10.14 0.52
CA ARG A 67 -7.64 -11.43 1.15
C ARG A 67 -8.97 -11.41 1.88
N TYR A 68 -9.25 -10.36 2.62
CA TYR A 68 -10.37 -10.27 3.56
C TYR A 68 -11.40 -9.21 3.19
N GLY A 69 -11.11 -8.35 2.20
CA GLY A 69 -11.98 -7.24 1.82
C GLY A 69 -11.93 -6.05 2.77
N ALA A 70 -11.11 -6.10 3.82
CA ALA A 70 -10.94 -5.05 4.81
C ALA A 70 -9.48 -4.99 5.30
N SER A 71 -9.10 -3.86 5.88
CA SER A 71 -7.80 -3.62 6.52
C SER A 71 -7.98 -2.59 7.64
N GLU A 72 -7.29 -2.77 8.76
CA GLU A 72 -7.23 -1.75 9.81
C GLU A 72 -6.16 -0.71 9.51
N MET A 73 -5.15 -1.08 8.73
CA MET A 73 -4.04 -0.19 8.40
C MET A 73 -4.38 0.67 7.18
N PRO A 74 -4.06 1.98 7.20
CA PRO A 74 -4.19 2.84 6.03
C PRO A 74 -3.11 2.54 4.98
N VAL A 75 -3.36 2.99 3.74
CA VAL A 75 -2.35 3.08 2.69
C VAL A 75 -1.99 4.55 2.48
N PHE A 76 -0.70 4.85 2.37
CA PHE A 76 -0.24 6.24 2.26
C PHE A 76 1.03 6.41 1.41
N SER A 77 1.18 7.59 0.83
CA SER A 77 2.38 8.01 0.11
C SER A 77 3.56 8.27 1.06
N ARG A 78 4.78 8.17 0.53
CA ARG A 78 6.00 8.49 1.29
C ARG A 78 6.04 9.94 1.75
N ASN A 79 5.57 10.84 0.89
CA ASN A 79 5.56 12.27 1.14
C ASN A 79 4.22 12.68 1.75
N TYR A 80 4.26 13.61 2.70
CA TYR A 80 3.09 14.27 3.25
C TYR A 80 3.01 15.69 2.68
N THR A 81 1.79 16.17 2.41
CA THR A 81 1.57 17.54 1.98
C THR A 81 0.52 18.22 2.84
N TYR A 82 0.64 19.53 3.01
CA TYR A 82 -0.33 20.35 3.73
C TYR A 82 -1.52 20.76 2.85
N LYS A 83 -1.31 20.90 1.53
CA LYS A 83 -2.37 21.25 0.59
C LYS A 83 -3.06 19.99 0.10
N ARG A 84 -4.22 19.68 0.66
CA ARG A 84 -4.94 18.42 0.41
C ARG A 84 -6.44 18.63 0.28
N VAL A 85 -7.08 17.70 -0.42
CA VAL A 85 -8.52 17.58 -0.62
C VAL A 85 -9.03 16.36 0.15
N GLY A 86 -10.27 16.38 0.62
CA GLY A 86 -10.90 15.28 1.37
C GLY A 86 -10.90 15.47 2.90
N SER A 87 -10.99 14.36 3.64
CA SER A 87 -11.06 14.37 5.11
C SER A 87 -9.68 14.28 5.78
N SER A 88 -9.63 14.43 7.10
CA SER A 88 -8.40 14.24 7.88
C SER A 88 -7.83 12.81 7.74
N LEU A 89 -8.69 11.83 7.48
CA LEU A 89 -8.36 10.41 7.40
C LEU A 89 -8.09 9.94 5.96
N THR A 90 -8.90 10.38 4.99
CA THR A 90 -8.75 10.03 3.57
C THR A 90 -8.62 11.28 2.74
N TRP A 91 -7.46 11.46 2.12
CA TRP A 91 -7.13 12.68 1.39
C TRP A 91 -6.16 12.43 0.24
N ALA A 92 -6.18 13.38 -0.71
CA ALA A 92 -5.23 13.47 -1.81
C ALA A 92 -4.55 14.85 -1.80
N GLY A 93 -3.24 14.87 -1.99
CA GLY A 93 -2.43 16.07 -2.02
C GLY A 93 -2.51 16.77 -3.37
N VAL A 94 -2.75 18.09 -3.36
CA VAL A 94 -2.86 18.90 -4.57
C VAL A 94 -1.46 19.15 -5.15
N GLY A 95 -1.19 18.59 -6.33
CA GLY A 95 0.06 18.82 -7.09
C GLY A 95 1.22 17.87 -6.76
N GLU A 96 1.34 17.36 -5.53
CA GLU A 96 2.50 16.55 -5.08
C GLU A 96 2.30 15.03 -5.19
N LYS A 97 1.19 14.56 -5.78
CA LYS A 97 0.83 13.13 -5.89
C LYS A 97 0.89 12.35 -4.57
N SER A 98 0.77 13.04 -3.43
CA SER A 98 0.70 12.44 -2.11
C SER A 98 -0.74 12.06 -1.78
N PHE A 99 -0.93 11.04 -0.95
CA PHE A 99 -2.25 10.55 -0.59
C PHE A 99 -2.24 9.75 0.70
N ARG A 100 -3.42 9.62 1.29
CA ARG A 100 -3.72 8.66 2.36
C ARG A 100 -5.14 8.14 2.16
N ILE A 101 -5.32 6.83 2.28
CA ILE A 101 -6.62 6.17 2.28
C ILE A 101 -6.74 5.38 3.57
N GLU A 102 -7.72 5.76 4.40
CA GLU A 102 -8.04 5.08 5.66
C GLU A 102 -9.18 4.09 5.44
N PHE A 103 -9.08 2.90 6.04
CA PHE A 103 -10.05 1.81 5.83
C PHE A 103 -10.82 1.46 7.09
N SER A 104 -10.33 1.86 8.27
CA SER A 104 -10.92 1.58 9.57
C SER A 104 -12.06 2.54 9.98
N ALA A 105 -12.22 3.67 9.28
CA ALA A 105 -13.27 4.65 9.58
C ALA A 105 -14.65 4.07 9.27
N SER A 106 -15.56 4.01 10.25
CA SER A 106 -16.85 3.30 10.11
C SER A 106 -17.75 3.83 8.97
N GLU A 107 -17.73 5.14 8.70
CA GLU A 107 -18.61 5.77 7.71
C GLU A 107 -18.07 5.69 6.27
N GLN A 108 -16.74 5.77 6.09
CA GLN A 108 -16.10 5.85 4.76
C GLN A 108 -15.20 4.64 4.43
N GLY A 109 -14.77 3.89 5.43
CA GLY A 109 -13.76 2.84 5.33
C GLY A 109 -14.21 1.63 4.50
N THR A 110 -15.47 1.23 4.61
CA THR A 110 -16.06 0.15 3.80
C THR A 110 -16.10 0.54 2.31
N LYS A 111 -16.54 1.76 2.00
CA LYS A 111 -16.54 2.32 0.64
C LYS A 111 -15.11 2.44 0.08
N ASN A 112 -14.17 2.92 0.89
CA ASN A 112 -12.75 3.00 0.53
C ASN A 112 -12.17 1.62 0.19
N CYS A 113 -12.48 0.60 0.99
CA CYS A 113 -12.06 -0.79 0.72
C CYS A 113 -12.61 -1.28 -0.62
N GLN A 114 -13.90 -1.06 -0.88
CA GLN A 114 -14.55 -1.51 -2.11
C GLN A 114 -13.97 -0.85 -3.36
N GLU A 115 -13.75 0.47 -3.33
CA GLU A 115 -13.17 1.19 -4.47
C GLU A 115 -11.70 0.80 -4.72
N VAL A 116 -10.90 0.65 -3.66
CA VAL A 116 -9.52 0.16 -3.80
C VAL A 116 -9.50 -1.27 -4.34
N LEU A 117 -10.37 -2.15 -3.84
CA LEU A 117 -10.47 -3.53 -4.33
C LEU A 117 -10.90 -3.58 -5.80
N LYS A 118 -11.83 -2.72 -6.22
CA LYS A 118 -12.26 -2.58 -7.62
C LYS A 118 -11.11 -2.14 -8.51
N VAL A 119 -10.34 -1.15 -8.09
CA VAL A 119 -9.13 -0.71 -8.81
C VAL A 119 -8.12 -1.86 -8.91
N MET A 120 -7.91 -2.60 -7.82
CA MET A 120 -6.99 -3.75 -7.81
C MET A 120 -7.40 -4.86 -8.76
N LYS A 121 -8.70 -5.18 -8.84
CA LYS A 121 -9.24 -6.20 -9.77
C LYS A 121 -9.16 -5.75 -11.23
N SER A 122 -9.24 -4.46 -11.50
CA SER A 122 -9.18 -3.91 -12.87
C SER A 122 -7.78 -3.88 -13.49
N LYS A 123 -6.72 -4.11 -12.70
CA LYS A 123 -5.32 -3.97 -13.13
C LYS A 123 -4.57 -5.30 -13.06
N PRO A 124 -3.53 -5.49 -13.89
CA PRO A 124 -2.72 -6.71 -13.88
C PRO A 124 -2.22 -7.06 -12.48
N TRP A 125 -2.31 -8.34 -12.12
CA TRP A 125 -1.96 -8.83 -10.78
C TRP A 125 -0.50 -8.53 -10.40
N ILE A 126 0.40 -8.51 -11.39
CA ILE A 126 1.85 -8.27 -11.24
C ILE A 126 2.19 -6.92 -10.59
N ILE A 127 1.38 -5.88 -10.82
CA ILE A 127 1.56 -4.53 -10.24
C ILE A 127 1.43 -4.57 -8.71
N TRP A 128 0.68 -5.54 -8.21
CA TRP A 128 0.36 -5.68 -6.80
C TRP A 128 1.24 -6.71 -6.09
N LEU A 129 2.25 -7.25 -6.78
CA LEU A 129 3.25 -8.09 -6.15
C LEU A 129 4.00 -7.28 -5.10
N GLN A 130 4.21 -7.88 -3.94
CA GLN A 130 5.03 -7.25 -2.90
C GLN A 130 6.52 -7.30 -3.30
N PRO A 131 7.34 -6.31 -2.92
CA PRO A 131 8.78 -6.31 -3.16
C PRO A 131 9.48 -7.60 -2.67
N GLY A 132 8.97 -8.23 -1.60
CA GLY A 132 9.50 -9.52 -1.12
C GLY A 132 9.36 -10.67 -2.12
N VAL A 133 8.36 -10.64 -3.00
CA VAL A 133 8.20 -11.65 -4.07
C VAL A 133 9.30 -11.48 -5.13
N TRP A 134 9.63 -10.23 -5.49
CA TRP A 134 10.73 -9.95 -6.42
C TRP A 134 12.08 -10.39 -5.86
N LEU A 135 12.30 -10.18 -4.55
CA LEU A 135 13.48 -10.71 -3.87
C LEU A 135 13.53 -12.25 -3.90
N ALA A 136 12.41 -12.92 -3.63
CA ALA A 136 12.34 -14.38 -3.70
C ALA A 136 12.64 -14.89 -5.12
N VAL A 137 12.14 -14.22 -6.16
CA VAL A 137 12.48 -14.54 -7.56
C VAL A 137 13.97 -14.34 -7.83
N SER A 138 14.58 -13.23 -7.39
CA SER A 138 16.03 -13.02 -7.54
C SER A 138 16.86 -14.10 -6.83
N ILE A 139 16.45 -14.52 -5.63
CA ILE A 139 17.11 -15.61 -4.89
C ILE A 139 16.94 -16.94 -5.63
N ALA A 140 15.75 -17.24 -6.15
CA ALA A 140 15.51 -18.45 -6.93
C ALA A 140 16.38 -18.49 -8.20
N ILE A 141 16.54 -17.35 -8.88
CA ILE A 141 17.44 -17.22 -10.05
C ILE A 141 18.90 -17.49 -9.64
N LEU A 142 19.36 -16.92 -8.52
CA LEU A 142 20.70 -17.20 -7.97
C LEU A 142 20.91 -18.70 -7.73
N VAL A 143 19.97 -19.35 -7.05
CA VAL A 143 20.04 -20.78 -6.75
C VAL A 143 20.06 -21.59 -8.04
N LEU A 144 19.17 -21.29 -8.98
CA LEU A 144 19.15 -21.94 -10.30
C LEU A 144 20.48 -21.77 -11.03
N ASN A 145 21.09 -20.59 -10.98
CA ASN A 145 22.37 -20.33 -11.63
C ASN A 145 23.51 -21.23 -11.11
N ILE A 146 23.53 -21.52 -9.80
CA ILE A 146 24.52 -22.44 -9.20
C ILE A 146 24.33 -23.87 -9.75
N PHE A 147 23.09 -24.30 -9.94
CA PHE A 147 22.78 -25.64 -10.44
C PHE A 147 22.84 -25.77 -11.98
N LEU A 148 22.81 -24.65 -12.72
CA LEU A 148 22.82 -24.66 -14.18
C LEU A 148 24.17 -25.00 -14.79
N ASP A 149 25.29 -24.72 -14.11
CA ASP A 149 26.63 -24.88 -14.69
C ASP A 149 26.94 -26.31 -15.13
N ASN A 150 26.67 -27.31 -14.28
CA ASN A 150 26.91 -28.72 -14.59
C ASN A 150 26.11 -29.22 -15.82
N PRO A 151 24.77 -29.12 -15.86
CA PRO A 151 23.99 -29.57 -17.02
C PRO A 151 24.32 -28.78 -18.28
N VAL A 152 24.50 -27.46 -18.17
CA VAL A 152 24.82 -26.60 -19.32
C VAL A 152 26.21 -26.92 -19.89
N SER A 153 27.21 -27.08 -19.03
CA SER A 153 28.55 -27.48 -19.46
C SER A 153 28.57 -28.86 -20.13
N SER A 154 27.76 -29.82 -19.63
CA SER A 154 27.62 -31.14 -20.26
C SER A 154 26.97 -31.07 -21.65
N LEU A 155 25.93 -30.23 -21.81
CA LEU A 155 25.26 -30.00 -23.07
C LEU A 155 26.24 -29.42 -24.10
N PHE A 156 26.98 -28.38 -23.73
CA PHE A 156 27.93 -27.72 -24.63
C PHE A 156 29.14 -28.60 -24.97
N ALA A 157 29.59 -29.47 -24.06
CA ALA A 157 30.66 -30.43 -24.36
C ALA A 157 30.29 -31.37 -25.53
N SER A 158 29.01 -31.69 -25.69
CA SER A 158 28.51 -32.53 -26.79
C SER A 158 28.39 -31.82 -28.15
N MET A 159 28.46 -30.48 -28.18
CA MET A 159 28.16 -29.68 -29.38
C MET A 159 29.40 -29.25 -30.19
N GLY A 160 30.62 -29.40 -29.65
CA GLY A 160 31.87 -29.02 -30.33
C GLY A 160 32.35 -27.58 -30.01
N SER A 161 33.40 -27.10 -30.69
CA SER A 161 34.16 -25.88 -30.33
C SER A 161 34.08 -24.74 -31.36
N GLY A 162 32.88 -24.44 -31.87
CA GLY A 162 32.64 -23.31 -32.78
C GLY A 162 32.52 -21.95 -32.05
N THR A 163 32.80 -20.85 -32.76
CA THR A 163 32.63 -19.47 -32.25
C THR A 163 31.19 -19.15 -31.87
N GLU A 164 30.22 -19.69 -32.62
CA GLU A 164 28.79 -19.56 -32.34
C GLU A 164 28.41 -20.27 -31.03
N ILE A 165 28.98 -21.45 -30.78
CA ILE A 165 28.76 -22.24 -29.56
C ILE A 165 29.38 -21.52 -28.35
N ALA A 166 30.55 -20.91 -28.52
CA ALA A 166 31.17 -20.10 -27.47
C ALA A 166 30.30 -18.87 -27.11
N THR A 167 29.72 -18.21 -28.10
CA THR A 167 28.81 -17.08 -27.88
C THR A 167 27.54 -17.50 -27.17
N LEU A 168 26.92 -18.60 -27.61
CA LEU A 168 25.73 -19.17 -26.99
C LEU A 168 25.99 -19.57 -25.53
N ARG A 169 27.18 -20.14 -25.25
CA ARG A 169 27.61 -20.47 -23.89
C ARG A 169 27.63 -19.24 -23.01
N ILE A 170 28.28 -18.15 -23.43
CA ILE A 170 28.32 -16.88 -22.68
C ILE A 170 26.89 -16.39 -22.38
N ILE A 171 26.00 -16.38 -23.37
CA ILE A 171 24.62 -15.93 -23.17
C ILE A 171 23.92 -16.77 -22.10
N VAL A 172 23.98 -18.10 -22.19
CA VAL A 172 23.29 -19.00 -21.24
C VAL A 172 23.83 -18.81 -19.81
N PHE A 173 25.13 -18.60 -19.64
CA PHE A 173 25.76 -18.40 -18.33
C PHE A 173 25.46 -17.04 -17.69
N TYR A 174 25.37 -15.96 -18.48
CA TYR A 174 25.13 -14.61 -17.93
C TYR A 174 23.65 -14.19 -17.93
N MET A 175 22.77 -14.90 -18.64
CA MET A 175 21.34 -14.60 -18.68
C MET A 175 20.67 -14.61 -17.29
N PRO A 176 20.95 -15.55 -16.37
CA PRO A 176 20.45 -15.49 -15.00
C PRO A 176 20.85 -14.20 -14.26
N CYS A 177 22.09 -13.75 -14.43
CA CYS A 177 22.58 -12.50 -13.84
C CYS A 177 21.82 -11.28 -14.39
N VAL A 178 21.56 -11.24 -15.69
CA VAL A 178 20.74 -10.18 -16.31
C VAL A 178 19.31 -10.20 -15.78
N LEU A 179 18.67 -11.37 -15.70
CA LEU A 179 17.33 -11.49 -15.13
C LEU A 179 17.28 -11.04 -13.66
N ALA A 180 18.31 -11.39 -12.87
CA ALA A 180 18.42 -10.98 -11.48
C ALA A 180 18.51 -9.46 -11.34
N LEU A 181 19.22 -8.76 -12.23
CA LEU A 181 19.28 -7.28 -12.28
C LEU A 181 17.97 -6.64 -12.78
N VAL A 182 17.23 -7.31 -13.64
CA VAL A 182 15.92 -6.80 -14.11
C VAL A 182 14.89 -6.81 -12.98
N CYS A 183 14.97 -7.76 -12.04
CA CYS A 183 14.04 -7.86 -10.90
C CYS A 183 13.93 -6.58 -10.04
N PRO A 184 15.02 -5.97 -9.52
CA PRO A 184 14.94 -4.72 -8.77
C PRO A 184 14.36 -3.57 -9.60
N ILE A 185 14.72 -3.48 -10.88
CA ILE A 185 14.24 -2.44 -11.79
C ILE A 185 12.72 -2.54 -11.94
N LEU A 186 12.22 -3.74 -12.25
CA LEU A 186 10.78 -4.00 -12.36
C LEU A 186 10.06 -3.76 -11.04
N SER A 187 10.60 -4.26 -9.92
CA SER A 187 10.05 -4.02 -8.59
C SER A 187 9.87 -2.52 -8.32
N PHE A 188 10.89 -1.71 -8.62
CA PHE A 188 10.83 -0.26 -8.41
C PHE A 188 9.80 0.41 -9.33
N ILE A 189 9.77 0.06 -10.61
CA ILE A 189 8.79 0.56 -11.57
C ILE A 189 7.37 0.24 -11.09
N PHE A 190 7.10 -0.98 -10.64
CA PHE A 190 5.78 -1.36 -10.15
C PHE A 190 5.39 -0.61 -8.88
N VAL A 191 6.33 -0.33 -7.97
CA VAL A 191 6.06 0.53 -6.81
C VAL A 191 5.61 1.92 -7.24
N VAL A 192 6.29 2.55 -8.20
CA VAL A 192 5.92 3.87 -8.72
C VAL A 192 4.58 3.85 -9.45
N VAL A 193 4.34 2.85 -10.30
CA VAL A 193 3.07 2.69 -11.04
C VAL A 193 1.92 2.50 -10.06
N ARG A 194 2.10 1.66 -9.04
CA ARG A 194 1.12 1.40 -8.00
C ARG A 194 0.79 2.65 -7.20
N ASP A 195 1.80 3.43 -6.77
CA ASP A 195 1.57 4.69 -6.04
C ASP A 195 0.78 5.70 -6.92
N ASN A 196 1.03 5.77 -8.23
CA ASN A 196 0.24 6.62 -9.14
C ASN A 196 -1.21 6.13 -9.29
N ILE A 197 -1.45 4.82 -9.35
CA ILE A 197 -2.80 4.25 -9.44
C ILE A 197 -3.59 4.54 -8.16
N LEU A 198 -2.95 4.34 -7.00
CA LEU A 198 -3.55 4.60 -5.69
C LEU A 198 -3.82 6.08 -5.47
N TYR A 199 -2.92 6.96 -5.94
CA TYR A 199 -3.15 8.41 -5.91
C TYR A 199 -4.44 8.79 -6.66
N LYS A 200 -4.65 8.30 -7.88
CA LYS A 200 -5.89 8.57 -8.64
C LYS A 200 -7.14 8.05 -7.94
N CYS A 201 -7.02 6.90 -7.27
CA CYS A 201 -8.11 6.36 -6.45
C CYS A 201 -8.40 7.25 -5.23
N ALA A 202 -7.35 7.69 -4.54
CA ALA A 202 -7.47 8.60 -3.40
C ALA A 202 -8.06 9.96 -3.81
N GLU A 203 -7.67 10.51 -4.96
CA GLU A 203 -8.20 11.77 -5.50
C GLU A 203 -9.69 11.66 -5.77
N LYS A 204 -10.14 10.58 -6.40
CA LYS A 204 -11.57 10.32 -6.60
C LYS A 204 -12.33 10.25 -5.27
N LEU A 205 -11.82 9.45 -4.31
CA LEU A 205 -12.44 9.31 -2.99
C LEU A 205 -12.48 10.64 -2.22
N ALA A 206 -11.38 11.40 -2.26
CA ALA A 206 -11.26 12.69 -1.59
C ALA A 206 -12.28 13.71 -2.13
N ASN A 207 -12.44 13.78 -3.45
CA ASN A 207 -13.41 14.68 -4.09
C ASN A 207 -14.86 14.29 -3.76
N GLU A 208 -15.17 12.99 -3.70
CA GLU A 208 -16.48 12.52 -3.27
C GLU A 208 -16.76 12.89 -1.81
N ILE A 209 -15.76 12.71 -0.92
CA ILE A 209 -15.87 13.09 0.48
C ILE A 209 -16.10 14.61 0.63
N GLU A 210 -15.38 15.43 -0.13
CA GLU A 210 -15.55 16.88 -0.11
C GLU A 210 -16.92 17.30 -0.65
N ALA A 211 -17.42 16.64 -1.69
CA ALA A 211 -18.77 16.86 -2.22
C ALA A 211 -19.85 16.52 -1.16
N ASP A 212 -19.69 15.40 -0.44
CA ASP A 212 -20.61 15.01 0.62
C ASP A 212 -20.56 16.01 1.80
N LEU A 213 -19.35 16.46 2.18
CA LEU A 213 -19.16 17.46 3.23
C LEU A 213 -19.77 18.82 2.85
N THR A 214 -19.61 19.25 1.60
CA THR A 214 -20.19 20.52 1.11
C THR A 214 -21.71 20.42 0.97
N ALA A 215 -22.25 19.29 0.53
CA ALA A 215 -23.69 19.04 0.52
C ALA A 215 -24.30 19.08 1.94
N ARG A 216 -23.63 18.47 2.93
CA ARG A 216 -24.03 18.55 4.35
C ARG A 216 -23.89 19.96 4.92
N ALA A 217 -22.88 20.73 4.48
CA ALA A 217 -22.71 22.12 4.89
C ALA A 217 -23.76 23.07 4.28
N GLY A 218 -24.26 22.76 3.07
CA GLY A 218 -25.33 23.51 2.40
C GLY A 218 -26.74 23.12 2.84
N SER A 219 -26.91 22.08 3.66
CA SER A 219 -28.21 21.75 4.24
C SER A 219 -28.65 22.85 5.22
N PRO A 220 -29.87 23.41 5.10
CA PRO A 220 -30.33 24.46 5.97
C PRO A 220 -30.37 23.94 7.41
N MET A 221 -29.71 24.65 8.32
CA MET A 221 -29.73 24.35 9.75
C MET A 221 -31.18 24.46 10.24
N LYS A 222 -31.79 23.34 10.60
CA LYS A 222 -33.18 23.35 11.10
C LYS A 222 -33.19 23.77 12.55
N CYS A 223 -34.08 24.70 12.85
CA CYS A 223 -34.23 25.27 14.17
C CYS A 223 -35.43 24.60 14.86
N TYR A 224 -35.22 24.03 16.05
CA TYR A 224 -36.29 23.42 16.83
C TYR A 224 -36.49 24.19 18.15
N ARG A 225 -37.75 24.39 18.55
CA ARG A 225 -38.11 25.01 19.83
C ARG A 225 -37.87 24.03 20.97
N ASN A 226 -37.22 24.50 22.04
CA ASN A 226 -37.04 23.70 23.27
C ASN A 226 -38.31 23.62 24.13
N VAL A 227 -39.25 24.55 23.92
CA VAL A 227 -40.50 24.62 24.67
C VAL A 227 -41.64 24.45 23.69
N CYS A 228 -42.50 23.47 23.94
CA CYS A 228 -43.66 23.27 23.09
C CYS A 228 -44.60 24.48 23.20
N PRO A 229 -44.95 25.14 22.07
CA PRO A 229 -45.84 26.29 22.10
C PRO A 229 -47.28 25.93 22.51
N ASN A 230 -47.67 24.66 22.39
CA ASN A 230 -49.02 24.20 22.68
C ASN A 230 -49.19 23.76 24.14
N CYS A 231 -48.27 22.94 24.66
CA CYS A 231 -48.40 22.37 26.01
C CYS A 231 -47.37 22.87 27.03
N GLY A 232 -46.45 23.75 26.64
CA GLY A 232 -45.44 24.33 27.54
C GLY A 232 -44.36 23.35 28.04
N VAL A 233 -44.42 22.08 27.64
CA VAL A 233 -43.44 21.07 28.04
C VAL A 233 -42.08 21.39 27.46
N VAL A 234 -41.06 21.41 28.32
CA VAL A 234 -39.65 21.60 27.95
C VAL A 234 -39.09 20.26 27.47
N SER A 235 -38.66 20.21 26.22
CA SER A 235 -37.95 19.04 25.69
C SER A 235 -36.49 19.08 26.10
N THR A 236 -36.00 18.01 26.72
CA THR A 236 -34.59 17.84 27.07
C THR A 236 -33.73 17.36 25.88
N SER A 237 -34.38 16.91 24.79
CA SER A 237 -33.77 16.37 23.57
C SER A 237 -34.32 17.04 22.29
N SER A 238 -33.58 16.91 21.17
CA SER A 238 -33.97 17.37 19.82
C SER A 238 -35.12 16.52 19.29
N LEU A 239 -36.36 16.95 19.55
CA LEU A 239 -37.54 16.25 19.06
C LEU A 239 -38.19 17.06 17.94
N LYS A 240 -38.49 16.39 16.81
CA LYS A 240 -39.23 17.01 15.69
C LYS A 240 -40.66 17.39 16.11
N CYS A 241 -41.25 16.60 17.00
CA CYS A 241 -42.58 16.81 17.56
C CYS A 241 -42.55 16.69 19.08
N CYS A 242 -43.43 17.40 19.77
CA CYS A 242 -43.58 17.28 21.22
C CYS A 242 -44.11 15.89 21.60
N ASN A 243 -43.40 15.16 22.46
CA ASN A 243 -43.81 13.84 22.94
C ASN A 243 -45.16 13.83 23.70
N ASN A 244 -45.60 14.98 24.22
CA ASN A 244 -46.81 15.07 25.02
C ASN A 244 -48.06 15.40 24.19
N CYS A 245 -47.93 16.22 23.14
CA CYS A 245 -49.10 16.71 22.38
C CYS A 245 -48.97 16.56 20.86
N GLY A 246 -47.85 16.03 20.36
CA GLY A 246 -47.60 15.80 18.94
C GLY A 246 -47.35 17.06 18.11
N THR A 247 -47.41 18.26 18.69
CA THR A 247 -47.19 19.52 17.97
C THR A 247 -45.75 19.61 17.45
N SER A 248 -45.59 20.01 16.18
CA SER A 248 -44.27 20.23 15.57
C SER A 248 -43.49 21.30 16.33
N LEU A 249 -42.20 21.02 16.56
CA LEU A 249 -41.26 21.95 17.20
C LEU A 249 -40.37 22.66 16.17
N GLU A 250 -40.49 22.35 14.88
CA GLU A 250 -39.71 22.97 13.80
C GLU A 250 -40.11 24.44 13.60
N VAL A 251 -39.10 25.33 13.55
CA VAL A 251 -39.27 26.78 13.37
C VAL A 251 -38.93 27.16 11.94
N LEU A 252 -39.96 27.56 11.18
CA LEU A 252 -39.85 27.96 9.77
C LEU A 252 -39.36 29.41 9.56
N ASP A 253 -39.35 30.25 10.61
CA ASP A 253 -38.98 31.66 10.52
C ASP A 253 -38.18 32.13 11.75
N SER A 254 -37.01 32.72 11.49
CA SER A 254 -35.96 33.07 12.48
C SER A 254 -36.24 34.36 13.28
N THR A 255 -37.50 34.80 13.37
CA THR A 255 -37.88 36.07 14.03
C THR A 255 -38.26 35.93 15.51
N MET A 256 -38.14 34.75 16.13
CA MET A 256 -38.43 34.56 17.56
C MET A 256 -37.15 34.47 18.41
N GLY A 257 -37.18 35.13 19.57
CA GLY A 257 -36.03 35.41 20.43
C GLY A 257 -35.06 34.25 20.67
N LEU A 258 -33.76 34.55 20.51
CA LEU A 258 -32.61 33.64 20.52
C LEU A 258 -32.45 32.75 21.76
N GLY A 259 -33.15 33.04 22.87
CA GLY A 259 -32.95 32.34 24.16
C GLY A 259 -33.63 30.97 24.29
N THR A 260 -34.47 30.54 23.33
CA THR A 260 -35.28 29.30 23.45
C THR A 260 -35.08 28.29 22.31
N LEU A 261 -34.14 28.58 21.41
CA LEU A 261 -33.90 27.82 20.19
C LEU A 261 -32.64 26.95 20.35
N ARG A 262 -32.70 25.72 19.87
CA ARG A 262 -31.52 24.90 19.63
C ARG A 262 -31.45 24.54 18.16
N TYR A 263 -30.26 24.71 17.60
CA TYR A 263 -29.96 24.37 16.22
C TYR A 263 -29.47 22.94 16.17
N TYR A 264 -30.05 22.15 15.27
CA TYR A 264 -29.69 20.77 15.08
C TYR A 264 -29.49 20.51 13.59
N ARG A 265 -28.54 19.63 13.26
CA ARG A 265 -28.49 19.01 11.92
C ARG A 265 -29.47 17.85 11.91
N ASP A 266 -30.09 17.57 10.77
CA ASP A 266 -31.00 16.42 10.62
C ASP A 266 -30.30 15.06 10.86
N ASP A 267 -28.96 15.06 10.95
CA ASP A 267 -28.10 13.89 11.14
C ASP A 267 -27.64 13.67 12.61
N ASP A 268 -28.01 14.55 13.56
CA ASP A 268 -27.70 14.44 15.00
C ASP A 268 -28.84 13.80 15.81
#